data_AF-A0A1H5T286-F1
#
_entry.id   AF-A0A1H5T286-F1
#
_cell.length_a   1.000
_cell.length_b   1.000
_cell.length_c   1.000
_cell.angle_alpha   90.00
_cell.angle_beta   90.00
_cell.angle_gamma   90.00
#
_symmetry.space_group_name_H-M   'P 1'
#
loop_
_entity.id
_entity.type
_entity.pdbx_description
1 polymer ?
#
loop_
_entity_poly.entity_id
_entity_poly.type
_entity_poly.pdbx_seq_one_letter_code
_entity_poly.pdbx_strand_id
1 'polypeptide(L)'
;MAMAMAISACGVTLAQTPVAPTPQPGAATTTFPEPNPKNFTVASPSRDEVNDFLKALWGYDENRIWSVAAVLKTTAPGVAKVVVLVGDKSQPGKVQQSDFYTLPDGKHAFAGQVVEFGSKPWADNRKVLMEQATGPARGAKSKELELVEFADLQCPHCKDAQDTMNNLASDFPQAHIVFENLPLEIHPYAFRAAAEGLCVRKAKGDEAFFTYANTVFTKQDSLTPQLVDQTLATAVAAAGGDPVAAAACAKTPEIAAEIKASTKLSDDLGVDQTPMLAVNGHLLPVTAIPYETLKRMIVWQAKQDGIDLPLQPSLSTLK
;
A
#
# COMPACT_ATOMS: atom_id res chain seq x y z
N MET A 1 55.34 1.01 -47.16
CA MET A 1 55.12 -0.43 -47.35
C MET A 1 53.61 -0.65 -47.32
N ALA A 2 52.89 -0.68 -48.46
CA ALA A 2 52.80 -1.77 -49.46
C ALA A 2 52.39 -3.10 -48.79
N MET A 3 51.40 -3.89 -49.21
CA MET A 3 50.57 -4.00 -50.43
C MET A 3 49.42 -5.01 -50.09
N ALA A 4 48.18 -4.80 -50.57
CA ALA A 4 47.46 -5.60 -51.60
C ALA A 4 47.14 -7.08 -51.24
N MET A 5 45.86 -7.47 -51.06
CA MET A 5 44.84 -7.94 -52.04
C MET A 5 44.87 -9.44 -52.40
N ALA A 6 43.71 -10.12 -52.24
CA ALA A 6 43.08 -11.15 -53.12
C ALA A 6 41.80 -11.67 -52.38
N ILE A 7 40.54 -11.44 -52.79
CA ILE A 7 39.70 -11.80 -53.97
C ILE A 7 39.05 -13.22 -53.90
N SER A 8 37.72 -13.22 -54.10
CA SER A 8 36.79 -14.26 -54.60
C SER A 8 36.27 -15.36 -53.65
N ALA A 9 34.93 -15.42 -53.47
CA ALA A 9 34.04 -16.08 -54.45
C ALA A 9 32.54 -15.87 -54.09
N CYS A 10 31.72 -15.76 -55.14
CA CYS A 10 30.26 -15.72 -55.11
C CYS A 10 29.64 -16.97 -54.47
N GLY A 11 28.61 -16.77 -53.64
CA GLY A 11 27.63 -17.78 -53.27
C GLY A 11 26.25 -17.16 -53.32
N VAL A 12 25.50 -17.46 -54.37
CA VAL A 12 24.07 -17.12 -54.51
C VAL A 12 23.29 -18.05 -53.60
N THR A 13 22.70 -17.54 -52.52
CA THR A 13 21.66 -18.25 -51.76
C THR A 13 20.30 -17.66 -52.09
N LEU A 14 19.47 -18.50 -52.68
CA LEU A 14 18.09 -18.26 -53.05
C LEU A 14 17.28 -17.75 -51.85
N ALA A 15 16.49 -16.71 -52.11
CA ALA A 15 15.50 -16.19 -51.19
C ALA A 15 14.53 -17.31 -50.74
N GLN A 16 14.54 -17.62 -49.45
CA GLN A 16 13.47 -18.40 -48.84
C GLN A 16 12.25 -17.49 -48.69
N THR A 17 11.15 -17.91 -49.29
CA THR A 17 9.83 -17.30 -49.11
C THR A 17 9.46 -17.26 -47.63
N PRO A 18 8.82 -16.18 -47.13
CA PRO A 18 8.33 -16.15 -45.76
C PRO A 18 7.22 -17.20 -45.62
N VAL A 19 7.48 -18.24 -44.83
CA VAL A 19 6.44 -19.18 -44.39
C VAL A 19 5.56 -18.41 -43.41
N ALA A 20 4.28 -18.25 -43.76
CA ALA A 20 3.29 -17.64 -42.89
C ALA A 20 3.30 -18.35 -41.52
N PRO A 21 3.24 -17.60 -40.39
CA PRO A 21 3.12 -18.23 -39.09
C PRO A 21 1.85 -19.06 -39.07
N THR A 22 2.02 -20.33 -38.70
CA THR A 22 0.92 -21.25 -38.41
C THR A 22 0.04 -20.63 -37.33
N PRO A 23 -1.30 -20.75 -37.39
CA PRO A 23 -2.17 -20.22 -36.35
C PRO A 23 -1.77 -20.84 -35.02
N GLN A 24 -1.44 -20.01 -34.03
CA GLN A 24 -1.29 -20.49 -32.65
C GLN A 24 -2.60 -21.20 -32.25
N PRO A 25 -2.52 -22.42 -31.66
CA PRO A 25 -3.68 -23.06 -31.06
C PRO A 25 -4.30 -22.11 -30.05
N GLY A 26 -5.63 -21.99 -30.08
CA GLY A 26 -6.39 -21.03 -29.28
C GLY A 26 -5.91 -20.97 -27.83
N ALA A 27 -5.78 -19.74 -27.32
CA ALA A 27 -5.31 -19.46 -25.97
C ALA A 27 -5.97 -20.44 -24.99
N ALA A 28 -5.16 -21.33 -24.40
CA ALA A 28 -5.63 -22.23 -23.37
C ALA A 28 -6.29 -21.36 -22.28
N THR A 29 -7.53 -21.67 -21.92
CA THR A 29 -8.20 -20.98 -20.81
C THR A 29 -7.90 -21.76 -19.54
N THR A 30 -7.52 -21.05 -18.47
CA THR A 30 -7.40 -21.70 -17.16
C THR A 30 -8.79 -22.13 -16.70
N THR A 31 -9.02 -23.44 -16.60
CA THR A 31 -10.23 -24.02 -16.04
C THR A 31 -9.94 -24.53 -14.63
N PHE A 32 -10.82 -24.21 -13.69
CA PHE A 32 -10.77 -24.80 -12.35
C PHE A 32 -11.59 -26.08 -12.32
N PRO A 33 -11.20 -27.11 -11.54
CA PRO A 33 -12.06 -28.23 -11.23
C PRO A 33 -13.39 -27.75 -10.61
N GLU A 34 -14.49 -28.42 -10.95
CA GLU A 34 -15.77 -28.15 -10.31
C GLU A 34 -15.66 -28.42 -8.79
N PRO A 35 -16.10 -27.48 -7.92
CA PRO A 35 -16.06 -27.70 -6.49
C PRO A 35 -16.93 -28.89 -6.08
N ASN A 36 -16.35 -29.85 -5.36
CA ASN A 36 -17.09 -30.99 -4.84
C ASN A 36 -17.99 -30.55 -3.68
N PRO A 37 -19.32 -30.76 -3.73
CA PRO A 37 -20.23 -30.36 -2.65
C PRO A 37 -19.87 -30.95 -1.28
N LYS A 38 -19.21 -32.12 -1.23
CA LYS A 38 -18.75 -32.75 0.01
C LYS A 38 -17.64 -31.96 0.73
N ASN A 39 -16.97 -31.05 0.02
CA ASN A 39 -15.90 -30.22 0.57
C ASN A 39 -16.43 -28.93 1.24
N PHE A 40 -17.74 -28.80 1.39
CA PHE A 40 -18.40 -27.69 2.08
C PHE A 40 -19.11 -28.24 3.31
N THR A 41 -18.40 -28.25 4.43
CA THR A 41 -18.79 -29.00 5.65
C THR A 41 -19.24 -28.11 6.81
N VAL A 42 -19.29 -26.80 6.59
CA VAL A 42 -19.79 -25.80 7.54
C VAL A 42 -20.84 -24.92 6.86
N ALA A 43 -21.74 -24.35 7.66
CA ALA A 43 -22.74 -23.40 7.16
C ALA A 43 -22.17 -21.98 6.99
N SER A 44 -21.13 -21.63 7.75
CA SER A 44 -20.48 -20.32 7.73
C SER A 44 -18.95 -20.46 7.84
N PRO A 45 -18.17 -19.70 7.05
CA PRO A 45 -18.65 -18.88 5.94
C PRO A 45 -19.18 -19.77 4.80
N SER A 46 -20.21 -19.28 4.12
CA SER A 46 -20.69 -19.84 2.86
C SER A 46 -19.67 -19.58 1.75
N ARG A 47 -19.82 -20.33 0.64
CA ARG A 47 -19.00 -20.12 -0.56
C ARG A 47 -19.13 -18.69 -1.12
N ASP A 48 -20.32 -18.10 -1.01
CA ASP A 48 -20.60 -16.77 -1.54
C ASP A 48 -19.96 -15.68 -0.66
N GLU A 49 -20.01 -15.82 0.67
CA GLU A 49 -19.31 -14.92 1.59
C GLU A 49 -17.78 -14.94 1.36
N VAL A 50 -17.22 -16.13 1.12
CA VAL A 50 -15.81 -16.26 0.72
C VAL A 50 -15.56 -15.55 -0.61
N ASN A 51 -16.41 -15.75 -1.62
CA ASN A 51 -16.25 -15.09 -2.92
C ASN A 51 -16.34 -13.56 -2.83
N ASP A 52 -17.24 -13.03 -2.01
CA ASP A 52 -17.37 -11.60 -1.78
C ASP A 52 -16.12 -11.02 -1.11
N PHE A 53 -15.55 -11.74 -0.13
CA PHE A 53 -14.27 -11.38 0.47
C PHE A 53 -13.12 -11.41 -0.55
N LEU A 54 -12.98 -12.48 -1.33
CA LEU A 54 -11.93 -12.59 -2.34
C LEU A 54 -12.07 -11.51 -3.43
N LYS A 55 -13.31 -11.16 -3.78
CA LYS A 55 -13.60 -10.05 -4.68
C LYS A 55 -13.17 -8.72 -4.06
N ALA A 56 -13.44 -8.49 -2.77
CA ALA A 56 -12.94 -7.31 -2.09
C ALA A 56 -11.41 -7.24 -2.11
N LEU A 57 -10.76 -8.35 -1.79
CA LEU A 57 -9.30 -8.43 -1.69
C LEU A 57 -8.60 -8.31 -3.05
N TRP A 58 -9.13 -8.92 -4.11
CA TRP A 58 -8.41 -9.09 -5.38
C TRP A 58 -9.11 -8.50 -6.61
N GLY A 59 -10.30 -7.92 -6.47
CA GLY A 59 -11.08 -7.45 -7.61
C GLY A 59 -10.44 -6.32 -8.41
N TYR A 60 -9.36 -5.71 -7.90
CA TYR A 60 -8.52 -4.75 -8.62
C TYR A 60 -7.67 -5.38 -9.73
N ASP A 61 -7.49 -6.71 -9.73
CA ASP A 61 -6.65 -7.45 -10.67
C ASP A 61 -7.51 -8.24 -11.66
N GLU A 62 -7.72 -7.69 -12.85
CA GLU A 62 -8.58 -8.29 -13.88
C GLU A 62 -8.07 -9.62 -14.43
N ASN A 63 -6.76 -9.89 -14.29
CA ASN A 63 -6.14 -11.14 -14.71
C ASN A 63 -6.31 -12.24 -13.66
N ARG A 64 -6.55 -11.88 -12.40
CA ARG A 64 -6.75 -12.86 -11.35
C ARG A 64 -8.12 -13.52 -11.50
N ILE A 65 -8.09 -14.84 -11.40
CA ILE A 65 -9.26 -15.68 -11.34
C ILE A 65 -9.11 -16.64 -10.17
N TRP A 66 -10.23 -17.03 -9.57
CA TRP A 66 -10.21 -17.96 -8.45
C TRP A 66 -11.43 -18.86 -8.45
N SER A 67 -11.33 -19.96 -7.72
CA SER A 67 -12.44 -20.84 -7.37
C SER A 67 -12.29 -21.29 -5.93
N VAL A 68 -13.33 -21.06 -5.13
CA VAL A 68 -13.43 -21.63 -3.78
C VAL A 68 -13.68 -23.13 -3.92
N ALA A 69 -12.68 -23.93 -3.58
CA ALA A 69 -12.67 -25.38 -3.76
C ALA A 69 -13.19 -26.14 -2.53
N ALA A 70 -13.04 -25.56 -1.33
CA ALA A 70 -13.54 -26.14 -0.09
C ALA A 70 -13.78 -25.09 1.00
N VAL A 71 -14.74 -25.39 1.88
CA VAL A 71 -14.88 -24.75 3.20
C VAL A 71 -15.07 -25.87 4.23
N LEU A 72 -14.03 -26.12 5.01
CA LEU A 72 -13.90 -27.30 5.85
C LEU A 72 -14.01 -26.95 7.33
N LYS A 73 -14.77 -27.76 8.08
CA LYS A 73 -14.77 -27.74 9.53
C LYS A 73 -13.39 -28.10 10.04
N THR A 74 -12.91 -27.37 11.03
CA THR A 74 -11.65 -27.69 11.72
C THR A 74 -11.93 -28.28 13.11
N THR A 75 -10.88 -28.75 13.78
CA THR A 75 -10.95 -29.18 15.18
C THR A 75 -11.15 -28.01 16.14
N ALA A 76 -10.78 -26.79 15.74
CA ALA A 76 -11.00 -25.59 16.52
C ALA A 76 -12.48 -25.13 16.37
N PRO A 77 -13.22 -24.97 17.48
CA PRO A 77 -14.61 -24.53 17.44
C PRO A 77 -14.77 -23.18 16.74
N GLY A 78 -15.71 -23.08 15.81
CA GLY A 78 -16.01 -21.85 15.07
C GLY A 78 -14.97 -21.45 14.02
N VAL A 79 -13.89 -22.22 13.84
CA VAL A 79 -12.87 -21.96 12.82
C VAL A 79 -13.13 -22.85 11.61
N ALA A 80 -13.18 -22.26 10.41
CA ALA A 80 -13.30 -22.99 9.15
C ALA A 80 -12.08 -22.77 8.26
N LYS A 81 -11.55 -23.86 7.69
CA LYS A 81 -10.47 -23.81 6.69
C LYS A 81 -11.08 -23.60 5.31
N VAL A 82 -10.69 -22.53 4.65
CA VAL A 82 -11.06 -22.23 3.26
C VAL A 82 -9.91 -22.62 2.36
N VAL A 83 -10.22 -23.32 1.27
CA VAL A 83 -9.28 -23.69 0.21
C VAL A 83 -9.69 -22.99 -1.08
N VAL A 84 -8.78 -22.22 -1.64
CA VAL A 84 -8.99 -21.43 -2.86
C VAL A 84 -7.98 -21.85 -3.91
N LEU A 85 -8.47 -22.15 -5.11
CA LEU A 85 -7.63 -22.29 -6.28
C LEU A 85 -7.54 -20.93 -6.96
N VAL A 86 -6.33 -20.44 -7.17
CA VAL A 86 -6.03 -19.13 -7.76
C VAL A 86 -5.28 -19.35 -9.07
N GLY A 87 -5.68 -18.64 -10.11
CA GLY A 87 -5.03 -18.66 -11.41
C GLY A 87 -4.88 -17.25 -11.97
N ASP A 88 -4.12 -17.15 -13.04
CA ASP A 88 -3.88 -15.91 -13.79
C ASP A 88 -4.24 -16.14 -15.26
N LYS A 89 -5.08 -15.28 -15.83
CA LYS A 89 -5.48 -15.33 -17.25
C LYS A 89 -4.30 -15.16 -18.20
N SER A 90 -3.27 -14.43 -17.80
CA SER A 90 -2.04 -14.23 -18.58
C SER A 90 -1.09 -15.43 -18.52
N GLN A 91 -1.27 -16.34 -17.55
CA GLN A 91 -0.48 -17.56 -17.42
C GLN A 91 -1.38 -18.81 -17.37
N PRO A 92 -2.00 -19.20 -18.50
CA PRO A 92 -2.89 -20.33 -18.55
C PRO A 92 -2.31 -21.62 -17.96
N GLY A 93 -3.11 -22.33 -17.18
CA GLY A 93 -2.76 -23.64 -16.61
C GLY A 93 -1.90 -23.59 -15.35
N LYS A 94 -1.39 -22.41 -14.94
CA LYS A 94 -0.75 -22.25 -13.63
C LYS A 94 -1.81 -21.94 -12.57
N VAL A 95 -2.27 -22.98 -11.89
CA VAL A 95 -3.17 -22.87 -10.74
C VAL A 95 -2.39 -23.11 -9.46
N GLN A 96 -2.49 -22.17 -8.52
CA GLN A 96 -1.93 -22.28 -7.18
C GLN A 96 -3.06 -22.50 -6.18
N GLN A 97 -2.85 -23.39 -5.21
CA GLN A 97 -3.77 -23.52 -4.09
C GLN A 97 -3.32 -22.58 -2.97
N SER A 98 -4.27 -21.83 -2.41
CA SER A 98 -4.09 -20.98 -1.23
C SER A 98 -5.13 -21.36 -0.19
N ASP A 99 -4.70 -21.46 1.07
CA ASP A 99 -5.57 -21.81 2.18
C ASP A 99 -5.55 -20.70 3.24
N PHE A 100 -6.70 -20.42 3.85
CA PHE A 100 -6.81 -19.53 5.01
C PHE A 100 -7.86 -20.06 5.98
N TYR A 101 -7.92 -19.50 7.19
CA TYR A 101 -8.82 -19.94 8.25
C TYR A 101 -9.72 -18.80 8.70
N THR A 102 -11.02 -18.91 8.55
CA THR A 102 -11.95 -17.92 9.14
C THR A 102 -12.06 -18.13 10.64
N LEU A 103 -12.17 -17.02 11.39
CA LEU A 103 -12.22 -17.03 12.85
C LEU A 103 -13.68 -17.02 13.36
N PRO A 104 -13.92 -17.40 14.63
CA PRO A 104 -15.28 -17.56 15.17
C PRO A 104 -16.11 -16.26 15.23
N ASP A 105 -15.47 -15.10 15.17
CA ASP A 105 -16.14 -13.80 15.15
C ASP A 105 -16.80 -13.47 13.80
N GLY A 106 -16.49 -14.22 12.75
CA GLY A 106 -17.00 -13.98 11.39
C GLY A 106 -16.48 -12.71 10.73
N LYS A 107 -15.56 -11.99 11.39
CA LYS A 107 -14.98 -10.72 10.93
C LYS A 107 -13.51 -10.84 10.57
N HIS A 108 -12.82 -11.85 11.07
CA HIS A 108 -11.41 -12.04 10.80
C HIS A 108 -11.10 -13.40 10.18
N ALA A 109 -9.96 -13.48 9.52
CA ALA A 109 -9.36 -14.70 9.03
C ALA A 109 -7.87 -14.75 9.41
N PHE A 110 -7.28 -15.93 9.37
CA PHE A 110 -5.85 -16.17 9.57
C PHE A 110 -5.24 -16.72 8.27
N ALA A 111 -4.26 -16.00 7.74
CA ALA A 111 -3.48 -16.36 6.56
C ALA A 111 -2.00 -16.04 6.79
N GLY A 112 -1.39 -16.71 7.77
CA GLY A 112 -0.05 -16.38 8.30
C GLY A 112 -0.08 -15.27 9.35
N GLN A 113 -1.01 -14.32 9.20
CA GLN A 113 -1.38 -13.30 10.18
C GLN A 113 -2.91 -13.14 10.22
N VAL A 114 -3.41 -12.47 11.25
CA VAL A 114 -4.83 -12.12 11.33
C VAL A 114 -5.11 -11.00 10.33
N VAL A 115 -6.18 -11.15 9.55
CA VAL A 115 -6.64 -10.20 8.55
C VAL A 115 -8.15 -10.02 8.67
N GLU A 116 -8.64 -8.86 8.24
CA GLU A 116 -10.07 -8.60 8.11
C GLU A 116 -10.73 -9.54 7.08
N PHE A 117 -11.96 -9.94 7.33
CA PHE A 117 -12.75 -10.85 6.52
C PHE A 117 -14.18 -10.31 6.30
N GLY A 118 -14.80 -10.72 5.19
CA GLY A 118 -16.16 -10.35 4.80
C GLY A 118 -16.19 -9.51 3.53
N SER A 119 -17.39 -9.09 3.13
CA SER A 119 -17.60 -8.35 1.87
C SER A 119 -17.12 -6.90 1.88
N LYS A 120 -16.97 -6.32 3.08
CA LYS A 120 -16.40 -4.98 3.34
C LYS A 120 -15.39 -5.06 4.49
N PRO A 121 -14.26 -5.75 4.28
CA PRO A 121 -13.38 -6.13 5.38
C PRO A 121 -12.80 -4.90 6.11
N TRP A 122 -12.56 -3.80 5.42
CA TRP A 122 -11.91 -2.63 6.01
C TRP A 122 -12.85 -1.51 6.48
N ALA A 123 -14.17 -1.76 6.54
CA ALA A 123 -15.14 -0.72 6.88
C ALA A 123 -14.99 -0.19 8.32
N ASP A 124 -14.68 -1.07 9.28
CA ASP A 124 -14.45 -0.69 10.67
C ASP A 124 -13.16 0.17 10.78
N ASN A 125 -12.08 -0.24 10.13
CA ASN A 125 -10.83 0.54 10.04
C ASN A 125 -11.03 1.91 9.39
N ARG A 126 -11.79 1.97 8.29
CA ARG A 126 -12.15 3.23 7.63
C ARG A 126 -12.82 4.19 8.60
N LYS A 127 -13.80 3.70 9.37
CA LYS A 127 -14.52 4.52 10.35
C LYS A 127 -13.56 5.06 11.42
N VAL A 128 -12.69 4.19 11.96
CA VAL A 128 -11.68 4.58 12.96
C VAL A 128 -10.76 5.67 12.42
N LEU A 129 -10.25 5.54 11.19
CA LEU A 129 -9.40 6.54 10.55
C LEU A 129 -10.12 7.88 10.35
N MET A 130 -11.36 7.86 9.86
CA MET A 130 -12.13 9.09 9.66
C MET A 130 -12.30 9.88 10.96
N GLU A 131 -12.47 9.18 12.08
CA GLU A 131 -12.64 9.75 13.42
C GLU A 131 -11.33 10.18 14.09
N GLN A 132 -10.24 9.42 13.89
CA GLN A 132 -9.03 9.53 14.72
C GLN A 132 -7.76 9.93 13.97
N ALA A 133 -7.70 9.77 12.64
CA ALA A 133 -6.59 10.26 11.84
C ALA A 133 -6.66 11.80 11.76
N THR A 134 -5.84 12.44 12.57
CA THR A 134 -5.85 13.89 12.83
C THR A 134 -4.50 14.54 12.55
N GLY A 135 -3.53 13.78 12.05
CA GLY A 135 -2.23 14.24 11.59
C GLY A 135 -2.30 15.33 10.50
N PRO A 136 -1.17 15.96 10.16
CA PRO A 136 -1.10 16.95 9.09
C PRO A 136 -1.61 16.37 7.77
N ALA A 137 -2.44 17.14 7.07
CA ALA A 137 -3.14 16.66 5.88
C ALA A 137 -2.95 17.56 4.66
N ARG A 138 -2.99 16.96 3.47
CA ARG A 138 -2.97 17.65 2.17
C ARG A 138 -4.02 17.06 1.24
N GLY A 139 -4.32 17.77 0.15
CA GLY A 139 -5.34 17.38 -0.81
C GLY A 139 -6.74 17.87 -0.41
N ALA A 140 -7.75 17.03 -0.65
CA ALA A 140 -9.14 17.40 -0.40
C ALA A 140 -9.46 17.53 1.10
N LYS A 141 -10.47 18.35 1.42
CA LYS A 141 -11.04 18.42 2.77
C LYS A 141 -12.00 17.26 3.06
N SER A 142 -12.57 16.67 2.03
CA SER A 142 -13.48 15.53 2.16
C SER A 142 -12.69 14.27 2.51
N LYS A 143 -13.09 13.58 3.57
CA LYS A 143 -12.52 12.30 4.00
C LYS A 143 -13.15 11.08 3.31
N GLU A 144 -13.89 11.28 2.22
CA GLU A 144 -14.52 10.15 1.51
C GLU A 144 -13.48 9.19 0.94
N LEU A 145 -12.45 9.74 0.27
CA LEU A 145 -11.23 9.03 -0.11
C LEU A 145 -10.10 9.46 0.84
N GLU A 146 -9.92 8.72 1.92
CA GLU A 146 -8.90 9.02 2.93
C GLU A 146 -7.70 8.08 2.75
N LEU A 147 -6.52 8.68 2.59
CA LEU A 147 -5.24 7.99 2.49
C LEU A 147 -4.41 8.37 3.71
N VAL A 148 -4.15 7.42 4.62
CA VAL A 148 -3.40 7.69 5.85
C VAL A 148 -2.06 6.99 5.81
N GLU A 149 -0.99 7.76 5.77
CA GLU A 149 0.38 7.27 5.82
C GLU A 149 0.85 7.22 7.27
N PHE A 150 1.15 6.03 7.79
CA PHE A 150 1.88 5.86 9.04
C PHE A 150 3.37 5.81 8.73
N ALA A 151 4.09 6.82 9.20
CA ALA A 151 5.49 7.01 8.84
C ALA A 151 6.36 7.52 10.00
N ASP A 152 7.64 7.18 9.90
CA ASP A 152 8.70 7.56 10.81
C ASP A 152 9.71 8.45 10.05
N LEU A 153 9.95 9.65 10.55
CA LEU A 153 10.83 10.65 9.91
C LEU A 153 12.31 10.24 9.88
N GLN A 154 12.73 9.23 10.63
CA GLN A 154 14.08 8.65 10.63
C GLN A 154 14.15 7.30 9.89
N CYS A 155 13.02 6.71 9.48
CA CYS A 155 13.01 5.46 8.72
C CYS A 155 13.43 5.68 7.24
N PRO A 156 14.45 4.97 6.74
CA PRO A 156 14.87 5.06 5.34
C PRO A 156 13.79 4.64 4.34
N HIS A 157 12.98 3.62 4.67
CA HIS A 157 11.89 3.19 3.80
C HIS A 157 10.75 4.21 3.73
N CYS A 158 10.52 4.98 4.80
CA CYS A 158 9.56 6.09 4.77
C CYS A 158 10.05 7.20 3.85
N LYS A 159 11.35 7.49 3.84
CA LYS A 159 11.97 8.41 2.87
C LYS A 159 11.76 7.93 1.43
N ASP A 160 12.01 6.65 1.15
CA ASP A 160 11.84 6.06 -0.19
C ASP A 160 10.37 6.09 -0.66
N ALA A 161 9.41 6.03 0.26
CA ALA A 161 7.98 6.10 -0.06
C ALA A 161 7.50 7.51 -0.46
N GLN A 162 8.25 8.58 -0.14
CA GLN A 162 7.74 9.95 -0.33
C GLN A 162 7.47 10.30 -1.80
N ASP A 163 8.25 9.77 -2.74
CA ASP A 163 7.97 9.94 -4.17
C ASP A 163 6.62 9.32 -4.55
N THR A 164 6.32 8.13 -4.02
CA THR A 164 5.02 7.49 -4.21
C THR A 164 3.90 8.33 -3.61
N MET A 165 4.07 8.83 -2.38
CA MET A 165 3.06 9.66 -1.71
C MET A 165 2.82 11.00 -2.43
N ASN A 166 3.87 11.61 -2.99
CA ASN A 166 3.76 12.82 -3.81
C ASN A 166 3.03 12.55 -5.13
N ASN A 167 3.32 11.42 -5.79
CA ASN A 167 2.60 11.01 -6.98
C ASN A 167 1.12 10.74 -6.66
N LEU A 168 0.81 10.10 -5.53
CA LEU A 168 -0.58 9.89 -5.09
C LEU A 168 -1.31 11.21 -4.86
N ALA A 169 -0.65 12.21 -4.25
CA ALA A 169 -1.24 13.53 -4.06
C ALA A 169 -1.55 14.25 -5.39
N SER A 170 -0.74 14.01 -6.42
CA SER A 170 -0.96 14.57 -7.76
C SER A 170 -2.00 13.79 -8.57
N ASP A 171 -1.98 12.45 -8.51
CA ASP A 171 -2.89 11.58 -9.26
C ASP A 171 -4.28 11.51 -8.60
N PHE A 172 -4.37 11.75 -7.30
CA PHE A 172 -5.63 11.73 -6.56
C PHE A 172 -5.85 13.04 -5.78
N PRO A 173 -6.03 14.20 -6.46
CA PRO A 173 -6.26 15.47 -5.78
C PRO A 173 -7.56 15.50 -4.94
N GLN A 174 -8.48 14.58 -5.19
CA GLN A 174 -9.69 14.34 -4.40
C GLN A 174 -9.45 13.54 -3.11
N ALA A 175 -8.26 12.97 -2.92
CA ALA A 175 -7.91 12.28 -1.68
C ALA A 175 -7.62 13.27 -0.55
N HIS A 176 -8.07 12.94 0.66
CA HIS A 176 -7.56 13.52 1.90
C HIS A 176 -6.37 12.69 2.35
N ILE A 177 -5.16 13.24 2.25
CA ILE A 177 -3.92 12.51 2.53
C ILE A 177 -3.37 12.98 3.87
N VAL A 178 -3.37 12.10 4.85
CA VAL A 178 -2.94 12.36 6.24
C VAL A 178 -1.59 11.70 6.49
N PHE A 179 -0.68 12.41 7.15
CA PHE A 179 0.56 11.84 7.70
C PHE A 179 0.39 11.60 9.20
N GLU A 180 0.40 10.34 9.63
CA GLU A 180 0.37 9.93 11.03
C GLU A 180 1.79 9.56 11.50
N ASN A 181 2.26 10.24 12.55
CA ASN A 181 3.60 10.00 13.08
C ASN A 181 3.63 8.66 13.83
N LEU A 182 4.50 7.75 13.39
CA LEU A 182 4.75 6.47 14.05
C LEU A 182 6.26 6.33 14.35
N PRO A 183 6.81 7.10 15.31
CA PRO A 183 8.22 7.01 15.63
C PRO A 183 8.55 5.66 16.29
N LEU A 184 9.34 4.85 15.61
CA LEU A 184 9.74 3.52 16.09
C LEU A 184 10.86 3.63 17.12
N GLU A 185 10.84 2.79 18.16
CA GLU A 185 11.83 2.84 19.25
C GLU A 185 13.28 2.61 18.78
N ILE A 186 13.45 1.89 17.68
CA ILE A 186 14.76 1.64 17.05
C ILE A 186 15.39 2.90 16.44
N HIS A 187 14.61 3.97 16.27
CA HIS A 187 15.03 5.23 15.68
C HIS A 187 15.11 6.34 16.75
N PRO A 188 16.31 6.61 17.30
CA PRO A 188 16.46 7.44 18.50
C PRO A 188 16.05 8.92 18.36
N TYR A 189 15.90 9.42 17.12
CA TYR A 189 15.53 10.80 16.82
C TYR A 189 14.16 10.93 16.15
N ALA A 190 13.49 9.81 15.84
CA ALA A 190 12.17 9.81 15.21
C ALA A 190 11.14 10.59 16.01
N PHE A 191 11.05 10.33 17.32
CA PHE A 191 10.12 11.03 18.21
C PHE A 191 10.37 12.54 18.22
N ARG A 192 11.65 12.94 18.29
CA ARG A 192 12.00 14.36 18.29
C ARG A 192 11.64 15.05 16.98
N ALA A 193 11.93 14.40 15.84
CA ALA A 193 11.56 14.90 14.53
C ALA A 193 10.03 15.03 14.39
N ALA A 194 9.27 14.03 14.83
CA ALA A 194 7.80 14.08 14.85
C ALA A 194 7.30 15.25 15.71
N ALA A 195 7.86 15.43 16.91
CA ALA A 195 7.46 16.47 17.85
C ALA A 195 7.73 17.89 17.32
N GLU A 196 8.93 18.14 16.77
CA GLU A 196 9.23 19.43 16.15
C GLU A 196 8.38 19.68 14.90
N GLY A 197 8.08 18.64 14.12
CA GLY A 197 7.14 18.71 13.00
C GLY A 197 5.73 19.12 13.42
N LEU A 198 5.16 18.49 14.45
CA LEU A 198 3.85 18.88 14.98
C LEU A 198 3.83 20.32 15.50
N CYS A 199 4.92 20.79 16.08
CA CYS A 199 5.05 22.20 16.47
C CYS A 199 5.09 23.15 15.27
N VAL A 200 5.80 22.79 14.19
CA VAL A 200 5.74 23.54 12.91
C VAL A 200 4.30 23.58 12.39
N ARG A 201 3.61 22.43 12.38
CA ARG A 201 2.21 22.34 11.97
C ARG A 201 1.31 23.28 12.78
N LYS A 202 1.39 23.25 14.11
CA LYS A 202 0.59 24.13 14.99
C LYS A 202 0.85 25.62 14.73
N ALA A 203 2.09 25.98 14.43
CA ALA A 203 2.47 27.38 14.23
C ALA A 203 2.20 27.90 12.81
N LYS A 204 2.28 27.03 11.79
CA LYS A 204 2.36 27.43 10.37
C LYS A 204 1.42 26.68 9.44
N GLY A 205 0.71 25.68 9.92
CA GLY A 205 -0.24 24.86 9.16
C GLY A 205 0.38 23.63 8.50
N ASP A 206 -0.47 22.85 7.83
CA ASP A 206 -0.10 21.53 7.30
C ASP A 206 0.93 21.60 6.16
N GLU A 207 0.87 22.59 5.27
CA GLU A 207 1.86 22.76 4.19
C GLU A 207 3.29 22.97 4.75
N ALA A 208 3.40 23.69 5.86
CA ALA A 208 4.68 23.88 6.54
C ALA A 208 5.18 22.57 7.16
N PHE A 209 4.29 21.72 7.69
CA PHE A 209 4.67 20.38 8.12
C PHE A 209 5.26 19.55 6.98
N PHE A 210 4.62 19.51 5.80
CA PHE A 210 5.15 18.73 4.68
C PHE A 210 6.49 19.28 4.16
N THR A 211 6.68 20.61 4.19
CA THR A 211 7.98 21.24 3.89
C THR A 211 9.05 20.83 4.90
N TYR A 212 8.70 20.81 6.18
CA TYR A 212 9.56 20.34 7.27
C TYR A 212 9.92 18.86 7.08
N ALA A 213 8.92 17.98 6.94
CA ALA A 213 9.10 16.55 6.80
C ALA A 213 9.97 16.19 5.58
N ASN A 214 9.73 16.81 4.42
CA ASN A 214 10.56 16.63 3.24
C ASN A 214 12.03 17.03 3.48
N THR A 215 12.26 18.11 4.22
CA THR A 215 13.61 18.56 4.57
C THR A 215 14.29 17.58 5.53
N VAL A 216 13.56 17.05 6.52
CA VAL A 216 14.05 15.99 7.42
C VAL A 216 14.42 14.73 6.63
N PHE A 217 13.53 14.23 5.76
CA PHE A 217 13.82 13.06 4.92
C PHE A 217 15.03 13.28 3.99
N THR A 218 15.14 14.46 3.38
CA THR A 218 16.29 14.81 2.52
C THR A 218 17.61 14.77 3.30
N LYS A 219 17.60 15.18 4.58
CA LYS A 219 18.77 15.23 5.46
C LYS A 219 18.80 14.09 6.49
N GLN A 220 18.05 13.01 6.26
CA GLN A 220 17.80 11.97 7.25
C GLN A 220 19.09 11.32 7.80
N ASP A 221 20.11 11.18 6.96
CA ASP A 221 21.42 10.64 7.35
C ASP A 221 22.16 11.52 8.39
N SER A 222 21.71 12.77 8.56
CA SER A 222 22.22 13.72 9.57
C SER A 222 21.42 13.69 10.89
N LEU A 223 20.44 12.79 11.03
CA LEU A 223 19.81 12.49 12.33
C LEU A 223 20.76 11.60 13.16
N THR A 224 21.84 12.23 13.62
CA THR A 224 22.89 11.63 14.45
C THR A 224 23.06 12.47 15.72
N PRO A 225 23.72 11.95 16.79
CA PRO A 225 23.90 12.72 18.02
C PRO A 225 24.58 14.08 17.80
N GLN A 226 25.44 14.19 16.80
CA GLN A 226 26.22 15.39 16.51
C GLN A 226 25.47 16.41 15.65
N LEU A 227 24.55 15.97 14.79
CA LEU A 227 23.95 16.81 13.75
C LEU A 227 22.43 16.99 13.88
N VAL A 228 21.77 16.24 14.77
CA VAL A 228 20.31 16.28 14.92
C VAL A 228 19.79 17.69 15.21
N ASP A 229 20.42 18.43 16.13
CA ASP A 229 20.00 19.81 16.46
C ASP A 229 20.00 20.72 15.23
N GLN A 230 21.10 20.70 14.48
CA GLN A 230 21.26 21.52 13.27
C GLN A 230 20.31 21.08 12.16
N THR A 231 20.11 19.77 12.02
CA THR A 231 19.26 19.17 10.99
C THR A 231 17.80 19.57 11.19
N LEU A 232 17.28 19.40 12.40
CA LEU A 232 15.90 19.75 12.71
C LEU A 232 15.70 21.27 12.70
N ALA A 233 16.65 22.06 13.22
CA ALA A 233 16.58 23.52 13.12
C ALA A 233 16.54 24.02 11.66
N THR A 234 17.30 23.37 10.77
CA THR A 234 17.27 23.67 9.33
C THR A 234 15.92 23.32 8.72
N ALA A 235 15.33 22.19 9.08
CA ALA A 235 14.01 21.79 8.60
C ALA A 235 12.90 22.74 9.10
N VAL A 236 12.95 23.15 10.37
CA VAL A 236 12.00 24.13 10.94
C VAL A 236 12.11 25.47 10.21
N ALA A 237 13.34 25.96 9.99
CA ALA A 237 13.57 27.21 9.29
C ALA A 237 13.12 27.16 7.82
N ALA A 238 13.35 26.03 7.13
CA ALA A 238 12.89 25.82 5.76
C ALA A 238 11.35 25.87 5.64
N ALA A 239 10.64 25.42 6.67
CA ALA A 239 9.19 25.52 6.80
C ALA A 239 8.70 26.89 7.29
N GLY A 240 9.58 27.88 7.45
CA GLY A 240 9.25 29.23 7.93
C GLY A 240 8.91 29.30 9.42
N GLY A 241 9.28 28.27 10.19
CA GLY A 241 9.16 28.23 11.65
C GLY A 241 10.37 28.83 12.37
N ASP A 242 10.24 29.01 13.69
CA ASP A 242 11.34 29.38 14.58
C ASP A 242 11.91 28.11 15.24
N PRO A 243 13.17 27.74 14.98
CA PRO A 243 13.80 26.54 15.56
C PRO A 243 13.78 26.49 17.08
N VAL A 244 13.98 27.63 17.76
CA VAL A 244 14.01 27.69 19.21
C VAL A 244 12.61 27.46 19.77
N ALA A 245 11.60 28.09 19.17
CA ALA A 245 10.21 27.92 19.58
C ALA A 245 9.71 26.48 19.32
N ALA A 246 10.04 25.90 18.17
CA ALA A 246 9.67 24.52 17.83
C ALA A 246 10.31 23.52 18.81
N ALA A 247 11.61 23.66 19.10
CA ALA A 247 12.31 22.79 20.06
C ALA A 247 11.79 22.92 21.50
N ALA A 248 11.28 24.10 21.89
CA ALA A 248 10.62 24.29 23.18
C ALA A 248 9.23 23.63 23.20
N CYS A 249 8.42 23.84 22.15
CA CYS A 249 7.11 23.23 21.99
C CYS A 249 7.18 21.69 21.96
N ALA A 250 8.20 21.12 21.31
CA ALA A 250 8.38 19.68 21.16
C ALA A 250 8.57 18.94 22.50
N LYS A 251 8.93 19.67 23.57
CA LYS A 251 9.10 19.13 24.93
C LYS A 251 7.83 19.16 25.76
N THR A 252 6.73 19.67 25.21
CA THR A 252 5.46 19.79 25.95
C THR A 252 4.75 18.42 26.05
N PRO A 253 4.06 18.15 27.17
CA PRO A 253 3.23 16.94 27.29
C PRO A 253 2.12 16.82 26.25
N GLU A 254 1.61 17.95 25.74
CA GLU A 254 0.59 17.97 24.68
C GLU A 254 1.09 17.33 23.39
N ILE A 255 2.28 17.72 22.92
CA ILE A 255 2.88 17.15 21.71
C ILE A 255 3.19 15.66 21.89
N ALA A 256 3.68 15.27 23.07
CA ALA A 256 3.90 13.86 23.38
C ALA A 256 2.58 13.05 23.37
N ALA A 257 1.49 13.64 23.85
CA ALA A 257 0.17 13.01 23.84
C ALA A 257 -0.38 12.84 22.42
N GLU A 258 -0.18 13.82 21.53
CA GLU A 258 -0.56 13.70 20.12
C GLU A 258 0.20 12.57 19.40
N ILE A 259 1.53 12.50 19.57
CA ILE A 259 2.33 11.41 18.98
C ILE A 259 1.86 10.06 19.54
N LYS A 260 1.61 9.97 20.84
CA LYS A 260 1.09 8.75 21.47
C LYS A 260 -0.29 8.36 20.95
N ALA A 261 -1.15 9.33 20.62
CA ALA A 261 -2.44 9.06 19.99
C ALA A 261 -2.27 8.46 18.59
N SER A 262 -1.34 8.99 17.78
CA SER A 262 -0.97 8.40 16.49
C SER A 262 -0.40 6.98 16.62
N THR A 263 0.48 6.73 17.60
CA THR A 263 0.99 5.38 17.88
C THR A 263 -0.14 4.44 18.32
N LYS A 264 -1.05 4.89 19.19
CA LYS A 264 -2.20 4.08 19.59
C LYS A 264 -3.12 3.76 18.42
N LEU A 265 -3.37 4.72 17.53
CA LEU A 265 -4.16 4.50 16.32
C LEU A 265 -3.52 3.43 15.42
N SER A 266 -2.19 3.48 15.26
CA SER A 266 -1.41 2.46 14.56
C SER A 266 -1.61 1.07 15.20
N ASP A 267 -1.47 0.97 16.51
CA ASP A 267 -1.64 -0.29 17.26
C ASP A 267 -3.07 -0.84 17.12
N ASP A 268 -4.09 0.02 17.27
CA ASP A 268 -5.50 -0.36 17.19
C ASP A 268 -5.89 -0.87 15.78
N LEU A 269 -5.21 -0.40 14.74
CA LEU A 269 -5.40 -0.83 13.36
C LEU A 269 -4.50 -2.02 12.97
N GLY A 270 -3.58 -2.45 13.84
CA GLY A 270 -2.64 -3.53 13.56
C GLY A 270 -1.53 -3.15 12.60
N VAL A 271 -1.16 -1.88 12.52
CA VAL A 271 0.01 -1.41 11.75
C VAL A 271 1.28 -1.79 12.50
N ASP A 272 2.07 -2.69 11.92
CA ASP A 272 3.26 -3.31 12.54
C ASP A 272 4.59 -2.89 11.89
N GLN A 273 4.53 -2.04 10.86
CA GLN A 273 5.69 -1.58 10.11
C GLN A 273 5.46 -0.20 9.51
N THR A 274 6.56 0.48 9.18
CA THR A 274 6.56 1.76 8.46
C THR A 274 7.40 1.65 7.18
N PRO A 275 7.01 2.28 6.07
CA PRO A 275 5.75 3.02 5.89
C PRO A 275 4.58 2.06 5.67
N MET A 276 3.42 2.43 6.20
CA MET A 276 2.15 1.76 5.92
C MET A 276 1.13 2.76 5.41
N LEU A 277 0.43 2.44 4.33
CA LEU A 277 -0.61 3.28 3.77
C LEU A 277 -1.97 2.64 4.01
N ALA A 278 -2.85 3.31 4.74
CA ALA A 278 -4.26 2.95 4.79
C ALA A 278 -5.00 3.64 3.65
N VAL A 279 -5.62 2.86 2.76
CA VAL A 279 -6.53 3.34 1.73
C VAL A 279 -7.95 3.04 2.20
N ASN A 280 -8.67 4.04 2.72
CA ASN A 280 -10.00 3.81 3.32
C ASN A 280 -10.03 2.60 4.28
N GLY A 281 -9.02 2.48 5.15
CA GLY A 281 -8.89 1.37 6.11
C GLY A 281 -8.15 0.12 5.60
N HIS A 282 -7.94 -0.02 4.29
CA HIS A 282 -7.14 -1.11 3.73
C HIS A 282 -5.64 -0.79 3.88
N LEU A 283 -4.98 -1.48 4.81
CA LEU A 283 -3.55 -1.32 5.08
C LEU A 283 -2.70 -1.98 3.98
N LEU A 284 -1.85 -1.17 3.34
CA LEU A 284 -1.03 -1.53 2.20
C LEU A 284 0.44 -1.13 2.42
N PRO A 285 1.40 -2.07 2.28
CA PRO A 285 2.82 -1.76 2.34
C PRO A 285 3.24 -1.01 1.06
N VAL A 286 3.22 0.33 1.12
CA VAL A 286 3.34 1.22 -0.05
C VAL A 286 4.61 0.98 -0.88
N THR A 287 5.72 0.57 -0.26
CA THR A 287 6.99 0.29 -0.94
C THR A 287 7.06 -1.10 -1.59
N ALA A 288 6.19 -2.02 -1.20
CA ALA A 288 6.16 -3.39 -1.72
C ALA A 288 5.21 -3.57 -2.92
N ILE A 289 4.40 -2.55 -3.23
CA ILE A 289 3.39 -2.60 -4.28
C ILE A 289 3.83 -1.71 -5.45
N PRO A 290 3.91 -2.22 -6.68
CA PRO A 290 4.17 -1.39 -7.85
C PRO A 290 3.13 -0.27 -7.97
N TYR A 291 3.57 0.96 -8.27
CA TYR A 291 2.71 2.15 -8.25
C TYR A 291 1.41 2.00 -9.06
N GLU A 292 1.48 1.45 -10.28
CA GLU A 292 0.28 1.21 -11.09
C GLU A 292 -0.71 0.21 -10.46
N THR A 293 -0.18 -0.78 -9.74
CA THR A 293 -1.01 -1.71 -8.97
C THR A 293 -1.65 -0.99 -7.79
N LEU A 294 -0.90 -0.15 -7.07
CA LEU A 294 -1.44 0.65 -5.97
C LEU A 294 -2.58 1.56 -6.44
N LYS A 295 -2.44 2.22 -7.60
CA LYS A 295 -3.53 3.02 -8.21
C LYS A 295 -4.79 2.21 -8.46
N ARG A 296 -4.66 1.00 -9.01
CA ARG A 296 -5.80 0.08 -9.21
C ARG A 296 -6.44 -0.32 -7.89
N MET A 297 -5.64 -0.58 -6.85
CA MET A 297 -6.14 -0.90 -5.52
C MET A 297 -6.91 0.28 -4.90
N ILE A 298 -6.42 1.51 -5.05
CA ILE A 298 -7.11 2.73 -4.60
C ILE A 298 -8.46 2.90 -5.29
N VAL A 299 -8.49 2.81 -6.62
CA VAL A 299 -9.72 2.90 -7.42
C VAL A 299 -10.71 1.80 -7.05
N TRP A 300 -10.22 0.57 -6.88
CA TRP A 300 -11.04 -0.55 -6.49
C TRP A 300 -11.66 -0.34 -5.11
N GLN A 301 -10.86 0.04 -4.11
CA GLN A 301 -11.34 0.33 -2.77
C GLN A 301 -12.38 1.46 -2.77
N ALA A 302 -12.09 2.56 -3.47
CA ALA A 302 -13.02 3.68 -3.64
C ALA A 302 -14.36 3.21 -4.22
N LYS A 303 -14.34 2.36 -5.26
CA LYS A 303 -15.55 1.78 -5.85
C LYS A 303 -16.33 0.91 -4.85
N GLN A 304 -15.67 0.09 -4.05
CA GLN A 304 -16.32 -0.71 -3.01
C GLN A 304 -16.98 0.17 -1.93
N ASP A 305 -16.41 1.35 -1.71
CA ASP A 305 -16.89 2.37 -0.80
C ASP A 305 -17.97 3.29 -1.40
N GLY A 306 -18.37 3.07 -2.66
CA GLY A 306 -19.41 3.84 -3.34
C GLY A 306 -18.91 5.17 -3.94
N ILE A 307 -17.60 5.33 -4.08
CA ILE A 307 -16.95 6.52 -4.64
C ILE A 307 -16.62 6.25 -6.10
N ASP A 308 -17.13 7.11 -7.00
CA ASP A 308 -16.78 7.03 -8.41
C ASP A 308 -15.42 7.69 -8.64
N LEU A 309 -14.41 6.86 -8.89
CA LEU A 309 -13.02 7.28 -9.03
C LEU A 309 -12.43 6.71 -10.32
N PRO A 310 -12.24 7.52 -11.38
CA PRO A 310 -11.59 7.03 -12.59
C PRO A 310 -10.10 6.76 -12.34
N LEU A 311 -9.59 5.68 -12.90
CA LEU A 311 -8.16 5.38 -12.89
C LEU A 311 -7.42 6.45 -13.71
N GLN A 312 -6.60 7.25 -13.03
CA GLN A 312 -5.79 8.27 -13.71
C GLN A 312 -4.63 7.61 -14.48
N PRO A 313 -4.24 8.14 -15.65
CA PRO A 313 -2.98 7.76 -16.30
C PRO A 313 -1.79 8.08 -15.39
N SER A 314 -0.67 7.39 -15.55
CA SER A 314 0.51 7.66 -14.73
C SER A 314 1.24 8.91 -15.24
N LEU A 315 1.76 9.74 -14.33
CA LEU A 315 2.54 10.94 -14.70
C LEU A 315 3.75 10.62 -15.59
N SER A 316 4.31 9.41 -15.48
CA SER A 316 5.41 8.93 -16.32
C SER A 316 4.99 8.59 -17.76
N THR A 317 3.70 8.36 -18.02
CA THR A 317 3.14 8.11 -19.36
C THR A 317 2.64 9.38 -20.06
N LEU A 318 2.64 10.52 -19.37
CA LEU A 318 2.26 11.83 -19.92
C LEU A 318 3.45 12.62 -20.51
N LYS A 319 4.66 12.03 -20.53
CA LYS A 319 5.87 12.63 -21.13
C LYS A 319 6.14 12.10 -22.53
#